data_AF-A0A534QGW7-F1
#
_entry.id   AF-A0A534QGW7-F1
#
_cell.length_a   1.000
_cell.length_b   1.000
_cell.length_c   1.000
_cell.angle_alpha   90.00
_cell.angle_beta   90.00
_cell.angle_gamma   90.00
#
_symmetry.space_group_name_H-M   'P 1'
#
loop_
_entity.id
_entity.type
_entity.pdbx_description
1 polymer ?
#
loop_
_entity_poly.entity_id
_entity_poly.type
_entity_poly.pdbx_seq_one_letter_code
_entity_poly.pdbx_strand_id
1 'polypeptide(L)'
;MADHAIYSTPRLVTDLRDCCFYHTTAIPGYGLVQGQWDLRKGVRHYLGNVPLAGKRVLDVGAASGFLTFYMESQGAEVVSYDLAPEHPWDIVPFAGVDVAGCLAERREIIRKLNNAYWLCHHAFGSRARMVHGTLYDVPAAIDAVDVAACGSVLLHVRDPFLALQNVLRLTRETVVVTDLLPRRHLASYWLARLARPRMTFVPDARRGGPQDSWWILSPEVVRRFLEVLGFEDTRLSRHWHPYEGRKRLLYTVVGRRTRARPAV
;
A
#
# COMPACT_ATOMS: atom_id res chain seq x y z
N MET A 1 -7.34 -22.37 20.16
CA MET A 1 -8.13 -21.25 20.73
C MET A 1 -7.23 -20.04 20.97
N ALA A 2 -6.70 -19.42 19.91
CA ALA A 2 -5.83 -18.23 19.99
C ALA A 2 -5.97 -17.33 18.74
N ASP A 3 -7.11 -17.38 18.05
CA ASP A 3 -7.28 -16.78 16.72
C ASP A 3 -7.69 -15.30 16.74
N HIS A 4 -7.90 -14.73 17.94
CA HIS A 4 -8.39 -13.36 18.14
C HIS A 4 -7.29 -12.33 18.49
N ALA A 5 -6.04 -12.74 18.70
CA ALA A 5 -5.05 -11.86 19.35
C ALA A 5 -4.51 -10.71 18.46
N ILE A 6 -4.56 -10.84 17.14
CA ILE A 6 -3.97 -9.85 16.21
C ILE A 6 -4.98 -9.12 15.32
N TYR A 7 -6.20 -9.63 15.20
CA TYR A 7 -7.20 -9.06 14.31
C TYR A 7 -8.02 -8.01 15.06
N SER A 8 -8.12 -6.82 14.48
CA SER A 8 -8.92 -5.73 15.01
C SER A 8 -10.40 -6.11 15.02
N THR A 9 -11.08 -5.76 16.11
CA THR A 9 -12.54 -5.91 16.20
C THR A 9 -13.21 -4.85 15.31
N PRO A 10 -14.14 -5.23 14.41
CA PRO A 10 -14.89 -4.25 13.63
C PRO A 10 -15.64 -3.26 14.53
N ARG A 11 -15.59 -1.99 14.15
CA ARG A 11 -16.29 -0.91 14.85
C ARG A 11 -17.26 -0.20 13.91
N LEU A 12 -18.39 0.25 14.45
CA LEU A 12 -19.36 1.02 13.67
C LEU A 12 -18.92 2.48 13.57
N VAL A 13 -18.76 2.97 12.35
CA VAL A 13 -18.53 4.39 12.05
C VAL A 13 -19.55 4.83 11.00
N THR A 14 -20.27 5.91 11.27
CA THR A 14 -21.35 6.40 10.39
C THR A 14 -21.19 7.87 9.98
N ASP A 15 -20.33 8.64 10.64
CA ASP A 15 -20.13 10.05 10.32
C ASP A 15 -18.94 10.26 9.38
N LEU A 16 -19.21 10.69 8.15
CA LEU A 16 -18.18 11.03 7.16
C LEU A 16 -17.25 12.16 7.63
N ARG A 17 -17.70 13.05 8.51
CA ARG A 17 -16.89 14.18 9.00
C ARG A 17 -15.73 13.71 9.88
N ASP A 18 -15.83 12.50 10.44
CA ASP A 18 -14.78 11.86 11.22
C ASP A 18 -13.86 10.95 10.39
N CYS A 19 -13.97 11.02 9.06
CA CYS A 19 -13.28 10.17 8.12
C CYS A 19 -12.32 10.95 7.20
N CYS A 20 -11.26 10.30 6.75
CA CYS A 20 -10.39 10.78 5.68
C CYS A 20 -10.28 9.68 4.61
N PHE A 21 -10.36 10.05 3.32
CA PHE A 21 -10.38 9.09 2.23
C PHE A 21 -9.13 9.24 1.36
N TYR A 22 -8.31 8.18 1.30
CA TYR A 22 -7.14 8.15 0.42
C TYR A 22 -7.55 7.94 -1.03
N HIS A 23 -8.57 7.11 -1.25
CA HIS A 23 -9.12 6.79 -2.57
C HIS A 23 -10.56 7.26 -2.72
N THR A 24 -10.88 7.85 -3.87
CA THR A 24 -12.25 8.17 -4.27
C THR A 24 -13.08 6.89 -4.36
N THR A 25 -14.15 6.82 -3.56
CA THR A 25 -14.94 5.60 -3.34
C THR A 25 -16.43 5.90 -3.46
N ALA A 26 -17.17 5.06 -4.18
CA ALA A 26 -18.62 5.08 -4.19
C ALA A 26 -19.12 4.18 -3.06
N ILE A 27 -19.56 4.78 -1.96
CA ILE A 27 -19.88 4.08 -0.71
C ILE A 27 -21.41 3.88 -0.64
N PRO A 28 -21.91 2.63 -0.48
CA PRO A 28 -23.33 2.37 -0.30
C PRO A 28 -23.93 3.19 0.85
N GLY A 29 -25.05 3.87 0.60
CA GLY A 29 -25.71 4.73 1.59
C GLY A 29 -25.12 6.14 1.75
N TYR A 30 -23.91 6.41 1.23
CA TYR A 30 -23.23 7.71 1.36
C TYR A 30 -22.93 8.38 0.01
N GLY A 31 -23.04 7.65 -1.10
CA GLY A 31 -22.77 8.18 -2.44
C GLY A 31 -21.27 8.24 -2.75
N LEU A 32 -20.89 9.16 -3.65
CA LEU A 32 -19.50 9.30 -4.09
C LEU A 32 -18.71 10.20 -3.13
N VAL A 33 -17.74 9.64 -2.43
CA VAL A 33 -16.81 10.38 -1.58
C VAL A 33 -15.48 10.54 -2.30
N GLN A 34 -15.01 11.79 -2.41
CA GLN A 34 -13.74 12.11 -3.06
C GLN A 34 -12.57 11.84 -2.12
N GLY A 35 -11.57 11.12 -2.62
CA GLY A 35 -10.28 10.96 -1.97
C GLY A 35 -9.16 11.59 -2.81
N GLN A 36 -7.91 11.40 -2.39
CA GLN A 36 -6.76 11.96 -3.10
C GLN A 36 -6.53 11.28 -4.44
N TRP A 37 -6.64 9.95 -4.49
CA TRP A 37 -6.47 9.13 -5.69
C TRP A 37 -7.81 8.62 -6.23
N ASP A 38 -8.02 8.67 -7.55
CA ASP A 38 -9.16 8.00 -8.19
C ASP A 38 -8.71 6.79 -9.00
N LEU A 39 -8.80 5.60 -8.39
CA LEU A 39 -8.41 4.36 -9.04
C LEU A 39 -9.55 3.66 -9.78
N ARG A 40 -10.81 4.14 -9.67
CA ARG A 40 -12.02 3.42 -10.10
C ARG A 40 -11.98 2.99 -11.57
N LYS A 41 -11.41 3.81 -12.45
CA LYS A 41 -11.32 3.52 -13.90
C LYS A 41 -10.22 2.53 -14.29
N GLY A 42 -9.28 2.23 -13.40
CA GLY A 42 -8.08 1.46 -13.75
C GLY A 42 -7.56 0.54 -12.64
N VAL A 43 -8.37 0.25 -11.61
CA VAL A 43 -7.97 -0.55 -10.45
C VAL A 43 -7.40 -1.93 -10.85
N ARG A 44 -7.90 -2.53 -11.94
CA ARG A 44 -7.34 -3.78 -12.50
C ARG A 44 -5.88 -3.63 -12.93
N HIS A 45 -5.51 -2.51 -13.56
CA HIS A 45 -4.13 -2.22 -13.94
C HIS A 45 -3.28 -1.94 -12.70
N TYR A 46 -3.82 -1.22 -11.72
CA TYR A 46 -3.19 -0.98 -10.42
C TYR A 46 -2.88 -2.30 -9.68
N LEU A 47 -3.75 -3.30 -9.80
CA LEU A 47 -3.57 -4.65 -9.23
C LEU A 47 -2.89 -5.63 -10.20
N GLY A 48 -2.25 -5.12 -11.28
CA GLY A 48 -1.46 -5.94 -12.20
C GLY A 48 -2.26 -6.98 -13.00
N ASN A 49 -3.59 -6.86 -13.06
CA ASN A 49 -4.51 -7.84 -13.63
C ASN A 49 -4.35 -9.26 -13.05
N VAL A 50 -3.92 -9.36 -11.79
CA VAL A 50 -3.82 -10.64 -11.09
C VAL A 50 -5.23 -11.18 -10.80
N PRO A 51 -5.54 -12.45 -11.12
CA PRO A 51 -6.78 -13.09 -10.70
C PRO A 51 -6.82 -13.26 -9.18
N LEU A 52 -7.92 -12.84 -8.53
CA LEU A 52 -8.03 -12.81 -7.07
C LEU A 52 -9.13 -13.74 -6.52
N ALA A 53 -10.01 -14.26 -7.37
CA ALA A 53 -11.10 -15.14 -6.96
C ALA A 53 -10.55 -16.40 -6.26
N GLY A 54 -11.04 -16.67 -5.06
CA GLY A 54 -10.61 -17.80 -4.24
C GLY A 54 -9.19 -17.67 -3.67
N LYS A 55 -8.55 -16.50 -3.79
CA LYS A 55 -7.22 -16.25 -3.22
C LYS A 55 -7.34 -15.58 -1.86
N ARG A 56 -6.44 -15.95 -0.95
CA ARG A 56 -6.20 -15.19 0.28
C ARG A 56 -5.20 -14.08 -0.01
N VAL A 57 -5.58 -12.83 0.24
CA VAL A 57 -4.84 -11.64 -0.16
C VAL A 57 -4.47 -10.79 1.04
N LEU A 58 -3.20 -10.40 1.15
CA LEU A 58 -2.74 -9.37 2.08
C LEU A 58 -2.74 -8.00 1.39
N ASP A 59 -3.65 -7.11 1.79
CA ASP A 59 -3.70 -5.72 1.33
C ASP A 59 -2.82 -4.85 2.24
N VAL A 60 -1.65 -4.46 1.74
CA VAL A 60 -0.62 -3.73 2.50
C VAL A 60 -0.79 -2.22 2.26
N GLY A 61 -1.07 -1.48 3.33
CA GLY A 61 -1.41 -0.05 3.28
C GLY A 61 -2.85 0.17 2.85
N ALA A 62 -3.80 -0.49 3.53
CA ALA A 62 -5.21 -0.52 3.15
C ALA A 62 -5.88 0.87 3.12
N ALA A 63 -5.34 1.85 3.84
CA ALA A 63 -5.81 3.21 4.00
C ALA A 63 -7.31 3.25 4.36
N SER A 64 -8.14 3.89 3.51
CA SER A 64 -9.60 3.91 3.65
C SER A 64 -10.31 2.68 3.05
N GLY A 65 -9.57 1.65 2.64
CA GLY A 65 -10.07 0.31 2.26
C GLY A 65 -10.48 0.10 0.80
N PHE A 66 -10.29 1.08 -0.08
CA PHE A 66 -10.74 0.96 -1.48
C PHE A 66 -10.23 -0.30 -2.20
N LEU A 67 -8.93 -0.60 -2.07
CA LEU A 67 -8.34 -1.80 -2.68
C LEU A 67 -8.85 -3.07 -1.99
N THR A 68 -8.89 -3.09 -0.65
CA THR A 68 -9.48 -4.16 0.15
C THR A 68 -10.85 -4.58 -0.40
N PHE A 69 -11.81 -3.65 -0.44
CA PHE A 69 -13.19 -3.96 -0.81
C PHE A 69 -13.33 -4.27 -2.29
N TYR A 70 -12.49 -3.68 -3.15
CA TYR A 70 -12.42 -4.08 -4.54
C TYR A 70 -11.97 -5.55 -4.66
N MET A 71 -10.87 -5.94 -4.02
CA MET A 71 -10.35 -7.32 -4.07
C MET A 71 -11.35 -8.33 -3.51
N GLU A 72 -12.01 -8.00 -2.40
CA GLU A 72 -13.08 -8.82 -1.83
C GLU A 72 -14.26 -8.99 -2.81
N SER A 73 -14.69 -7.92 -3.48
CA SER A 73 -15.74 -7.99 -4.50
C SER A 73 -15.36 -8.87 -5.71
N GLN A 74 -14.06 -9.11 -5.92
CA GLN A 74 -13.56 -10.04 -6.95
C GLN A 74 -13.46 -11.49 -6.43
N GLY A 75 -13.93 -11.78 -5.21
CA GLY A 75 -13.97 -13.11 -4.61
C GLY A 75 -12.73 -13.49 -3.80
N ALA A 76 -11.90 -12.53 -3.40
CA ALA A 76 -10.76 -12.79 -2.52
C ALA A 76 -11.19 -12.86 -1.04
N GLU A 77 -10.48 -13.67 -0.25
CA GLU A 77 -10.43 -13.51 1.21
C GLU A 77 -9.35 -12.47 1.53
N VAL A 78 -9.72 -11.31 2.08
CA VAL A 78 -8.76 -10.22 2.28
C VAL A 78 -8.39 -10.06 3.76
N VAL A 79 -7.09 -9.99 4.01
CA VAL A 79 -6.51 -9.45 5.24
C VAL A 79 -5.90 -8.09 4.92
N SER A 80 -6.47 -7.04 5.48
CA SER A 80 -5.97 -5.68 5.39
C SER A 80 -4.92 -5.43 6.46
N TYR A 81 -3.87 -4.71 6.09
CA TYR A 81 -2.76 -4.35 6.98
C TYR A 81 -2.45 -2.87 6.85
N ASP A 82 -2.54 -2.13 7.95
CA ASP A 82 -2.19 -0.70 7.97
C ASP A 82 -1.91 -0.22 9.40
N LEU A 83 -1.38 1.00 9.55
CA LEU A 83 -1.14 1.64 10.83
C LEU A 83 -2.46 1.90 11.58
N ALA A 84 -2.35 1.83 12.90
CA ALA A 84 -3.29 2.44 13.85
C ALA A 84 -2.61 3.66 14.53
N PRO A 85 -3.36 4.54 15.22
CA PRO A 85 -2.83 5.79 15.77
C PRO A 85 -1.63 5.62 16.74
N GLU A 86 -1.52 4.47 17.38
CA GLU A 86 -0.40 4.10 18.25
C GLU A 86 0.90 3.76 17.49
N HIS A 87 0.81 3.44 16.20
CA HIS A 87 1.94 3.12 15.36
C HIS A 87 2.48 4.40 14.71
N PRO A 88 3.79 4.71 14.87
CA PRO A 88 4.35 5.92 14.29
C PRO A 88 4.44 5.81 12.76
N TRP A 89 4.10 6.90 12.07
CA TRP A 89 4.50 7.06 10.68
C TRP A 89 6.01 7.22 10.59
N ASP A 90 6.60 6.73 9.49
CA ASP A 90 8.02 6.89 9.17
C ASP A 90 8.34 8.32 8.73
N ILE A 91 8.26 9.26 9.68
CA ILE A 91 8.54 10.67 9.42
C ILE A 91 10.04 10.87 9.18
N VAL A 92 10.37 11.72 8.20
CA VAL A 92 11.74 12.17 7.95
C VAL A 92 12.13 13.18 9.05
N PRO A 93 13.15 12.87 9.87
CA PRO A 93 13.50 13.69 11.03
C PRO A 93 14.42 14.84 10.61
N PHE A 94 13.90 15.84 9.90
CA PHE A 94 14.67 17.04 9.57
C PHE A 94 15.15 17.75 10.83
N ALA A 95 16.40 18.19 10.84
CA ALA A 95 16.95 18.98 11.94
C ALA A 95 16.16 20.29 12.09
N GLY A 96 15.77 20.62 13.33
CA GLY A 96 15.04 21.84 13.64
C GLY A 96 13.53 21.80 13.36
N VAL A 97 12.98 20.65 12.91
CA VAL A 97 11.53 20.44 12.77
C VAL A 97 10.96 19.83 14.04
N ASP A 98 9.76 20.26 14.45
CA ASP A 98 8.99 19.63 15.52
C ASP A 98 8.44 18.26 15.06
N VAL A 99 9.29 17.24 15.14
CA VAL A 99 8.93 15.87 14.78
C VAL A 99 7.77 15.35 15.65
N ALA A 100 7.68 15.77 16.92
CA ALA A 100 6.62 15.33 17.80
C ALA A 100 5.25 15.87 17.36
N GLY A 101 5.19 17.15 17.00
CA GLY A 101 4.01 17.77 16.39
C GLY A 101 3.61 17.07 15.08
N CYS A 102 4.55 16.81 14.18
CA CYS A 102 4.28 16.10 12.93
C CYS A 102 3.73 14.67 13.17
N LEU A 103 4.25 13.95 14.17
CA LEU A 103 3.72 12.64 14.57
C LEU A 103 2.30 12.74 15.13
N ALA A 104 1.99 13.78 15.90
CA ALA A 104 0.65 14.01 16.43
C ALA A 104 -0.36 14.32 15.30
N GLU A 105 0.01 15.13 14.32
CA GLU A 105 -0.82 15.38 13.14
C GLU A 105 -1.07 14.09 12.33
N ARG A 106 -0.02 13.28 12.12
CA ARG A 106 -0.15 12.01 11.40
C ARG A 106 -1.02 11.00 12.15
N ARG A 107 -0.92 10.95 13.48
CA ARG A 107 -1.80 10.13 14.33
C ARG A 107 -3.27 10.44 14.09
N GLU A 108 -3.63 11.72 13.98
CA GLU A 108 -5.01 12.13 13.72
C GLU A 108 -5.47 11.77 12.31
N ILE A 109 -4.60 11.92 11.30
CA ILE A 109 -4.89 11.47 9.93
C ILE A 109 -5.11 9.95 9.88
N ILE A 110 -4.25 9.17 10.54
CA ILE A 110 -4.38 7.69 10.64
C ILE A 110 -5.70 7.32 11.31
N ARG A 111 -6.07 7.99 12.41
CA ARG A 111 -7.35 7.77 13.09
C ARG A 111 -8.53 7.95 12.14
N LYS A 112 -8.54 9.04 11.36
CA LYS A 112 -9.58 9.34 10.36
C LYS A 112 -9.57 8.38 9.18
N LEU A 113 -8.41 7.90 8.73
CA LEU A 113 -8.28 6.87 7.70
C LEU A 113 -8.86 5.53 8.19
N ASN A 114 -8.53 5.12 9.42
CA ASN A 114 -9.10 3.91 10.02
C ASN A 114 -10.62 4.04 10.18
N ASN A 115 -11.13 5.21 10.56
CA ASN A 115 -12.57 5.48 10.58
C ASN A 115 -13.22 5.30 9.20
N ALA A 116 -12.61 5.85 8.16
CA ALA A 116 -13.08 5.68 6.79
C ALA A 116 -13.09 4.21 6.36
N TYR A 117 -12.04 3.46 6.72
CA TYR A 117 -11.99 2.01 6.48
C TYR A 117 -13.18 1.30 7.13
N TRP A 118 -13.45 1.55 8.41
CA TRP A 118 -14.53 0.89 9.14
C TRP A 118 -15.94 1.31 8.68
N LEU A 119 -16.11 2.57 8.29
CA LEU A 119 -17.33 3.06 7.65
C LEU A 119 -17.59 2.31 6.34
N CYS A 120 -16.57 2.22 5.47
CA CYS A 120 -16.67 1.47 4.23
C CYS A 120 -16.90 -0.02 4.49
N HIS A 121 -16.17 -0.62 5.44
CA HIS A 121 -16.30 -2.04 5.83
C HIS A 121 -17.76 -2.39 6.16
N HIS A 122 -18.40 -1.58 7.02
CA HIS A 122 -19.80 -1.73 7.35
C HIS A 122 -20.72 -1.48 6.15
N ALA A 123 -20.51 -0.39 5.39
CA ALA A 123 -21.35 -0.01 4.25
C ALA A 123 -21.32 -1.04 3.11
N PHE A 124 -20.18 -1.71 2.89
CA PHE A 124 -20.05 -2.77 1.89
C PHE A 124 -20.46 -4.16 2.40
N GLY A 125 -20.79 -4.30 3.69
CA GLY A 125 -21.03 -5.62 4.30
C GLY A 125 -19.80 -6.53 4.23
N SER A 126 -18.61 -5.94 4.37
CA SER A 126 -17.33 -6.60 4.17
C SER A 126 -17.05 -7.65 5.25
N ARG A 127 -16.36 -8.72 4.86
CA ARG A 127 -15.80 -9.75 5.73
C ARG A 127 -14.28 -9.69 5.80
N ALA A 128 -13.66 -8.70 5.15
CA ALA A 128 -12.23 -8.47 5.23
C ALA A 128 -11.80 -8.28 6.70
N ARG A 129 -10.68 -8.90 7.07
CA ARG A 129 -10.10 -8.80 8.42
C ARG A 129 -9.02 -7.71 8.43
N MET A 130 -8.89 -6.96 9.52
CA MET A 130 -7.88 -5.91 9.66
C MET A 130 -6.84 -6.31 10.71
N VAL A 131 -5.56 -6.07 10.43
CA VAL A 131 -4.46 -6.15 11.39
C VAL A 131 -3.73 -4.81 11.37
N HIS A 132 -3.45 -4.26 12.56
CA HIS A 132 -2.69 -3.03 12.68
C HIS A 132 -1.23 -3.27 13.03
N GLY A 133 -0.32 -2.55 12.39
CA GLY A 133 1.11 -2.66 12.66
C GLY A 133 1.98 -1.91 11.65
N THR A 134 3.29 -1.87 11.93
CA THR A 134 4.29 -1.31 11.01
C THR A 134 4.77 -2.35 10.01
N LEU A 135 5.30 -1.96 8.84
CA LEU A 135 5.87 -2.91 7.88
C LEU A 135 7.18 -3.56 8.35
N TYR A 136 7.75 -3.08 9.45
CA TYR A 136 8.96 -3.66 10.04
C TYR A 136 8.70 -4.87 10.93
N ASP A 137 7.45 -5.07 11.35
CA ASP A 137 7.05 -6.17 12.22
C ASP A 137 5.66 -6.69 11.85
N VAL A 138 5.52 -7.12 10.59
CA VAL A 138 4.28 -7.78 10.12
C VAL A 138 4.14 -9.11 10.87
N PRO A 139 3.05 -9.37 11.63
CA PRO A 139 2.97 -10.52 12.51
C PRO A 139 2.83 -11.85 11.74
N ALA A 140 3.62 -12.85 12.14
CA ALA A 140 3.56 -14.18 11.52
C ALA A 140 2.20 -14.87 11.70
N ALA A 141 1.44 -14.49 12.73
CA ALA A 141 0.10 -14.99 13.01
C ALA A 141 -0.95 -14.60 11.94
N ILE A 142 -0.64 -13.69 11.01
CA ILE A 142 -1.45 -13.50 9.79
C ILE A 142 -1.52 -14.78 8.97
N ASP A 143 -0.52 -15.67 9.12
CA ASP A 143 -0.33 -16.88 8.34
C ASP A 143 -0.17 -16.60 6.83
N ALA A 144 0.06 -17.66 6.06
CA ALA A 144 0.37 -17.57 4.65
C ALA A 144 -0.81 -17.02 3.82
N VAL A 145 -0.46 -16.16 2.86
CA VAL A 145 -1.39 -15.59 1.87
C VAL A 145 -0.94 -15.99 0.47
N ASP A 146 -1.86 -16.10 -0.47
CA ASP A 146 -1.52 -16.44 -1.85
C ASP A 146 -0.97 -15.23 -2.59
N VAL A 147 -1.57 -14.06 -2.34
CA VAL A 147 -1.22 -12.79 -2.98
C VAL A 147 -0.93 -11.72 -1.93
N ALA A 148 0.11 -10.91 -2.14
CA ALA A 148 0.28 -9.65 -1.42
C ALA A 148 0.19 -8.47 -2.40
N ALA A 149 -0.57 -7.44 -2.03
CA ALA A 149 -0.70 -6.20 -2.79
C ALA A 149 -0.10 -5.04 -1.97
N CYS A 150 0.92 -4.39 -2.51
CA CYS A 150 1.59 -3.22 -1.93
C CYS A 150 1.31 -2.00 -2.81
N GLY A 151 0.36 -1.18 -2.40
CA GLY A 151 -0.09 -0.02 -3.18
C GLY A 151 0.48 1.30 -2.67
N SER A 152 1.50 1.83 -3.34
CA SER A 152 2.15 3.11 -3.01
C SER A 152 2.56 3.21 -1.53
N VAL A 153 3.15 2.14 -0.98
CA VAL A 153 3.60 2.08 0.42
C VAL A 153 5.12 2.20 0.56
N LEU A 154 5.89 1.69 -0.41
CA LEU A 154 7.35 1.55 -0.28
C LEU A 154 8.08 2.89 -0.28
N LEU A 155 7.52 3.92 -0.94
CA LEU A 155 8.07 5.27 -0.89
C LEU A 155 8.00 5.93 0.50
N HIS A 156 7.11 5.44 1.36
CA HIS A 156 6.81 6.04 2.66
C HIS A 156 7.62 5.44 3.82
N VAL A 157 8.31 4.32 3.59
CA VAL A 157 9.13 3.65 4.62
C VAL A 157 10.62 3.95 4.44
N ARG A 158 11.33 4.06 5.57
CA ARG A 158 12.79 4.21 5.60
C ARG A 158 13.50 3.02 4.97
N ASP A 159 13.08 1.80 5.27
CA ASP A 159 13.65 0.56 4.70
C ASP A 159 12.61 -0.22 3.87
N PRO A 160 12.50 0.08 2.56
CA PRO A 160 11.54 -0.59 1.68
C PRO A 160 11.89 -2.06 1.42
N PHE A 161 13.16 -2.47 1.58
CA PHE A 161 13.55 -3.86 1.38
C PHE A 161 13.11 -4.71 2.57
N LEU A 162 13.35 -4.24 3.80
CA LEU A 162 12.88 -4.92 5.02
C LEU A 162 11.35 -5.00 5.05
N ALA A 163 10.65 -3.93 4.65
CA ALA A 163 9.20 -3.94 4.50
C ALA A 163 8.72 -5.06 3.56
N LEU A 164 9.32 -5.17 2.36
CA LEU A 164 9.02 -6.26 1.44
C LEU A 164 9.40 -7.64 2.01
N GLN A 165 10.54 -7.77 2.68
CA GLN A 165 10.96 -9.03 3.29
C GLN A 165 9.92 -9.56 4.29
N ASN A 166 9.40 -8.67 5.15
CA ASN A 166 8.39 -9.00 6.17
C ASN A 166 7.02 -9.36 5.58
N VAL A 167 6.61 -8.69 4.51
CA VAL A 167 5.37 -9.03 3.79
C VAL A 167 5.55 -10.35 3.05
N LEU A 168 6.62 -10.48 2.28
CA LEU A 168 6.80 -11.55 1.32
C LEU A 168 7.19 -12.89 1.94
N ARG A 169 7.66 -12.94 3.18
CA ARG A 169 7.79 -14.23 3.90
C ARG A 169 6.44 -14.94 4.09
N LEU A 170 5.33 -14.20 4.11
CA LEU A 170 3.97 -14.76 4.21
C LEU A 170 3.37 -15.10 2.84
N THR A 171 3.85 -14.48 1.76
CA THR A 171 3.26 -14.59 0.42
C THR A 171 3.70 -15.87 -0.30
N ARG A 172 2.75 -16.69 -0.76
CA ARG A 172 2.99 -17.99 -1.41
C ARG A 172 3.19 -17.89 -2.91
N GLU A 173 2.38 -17.11 -3.62
CA GLU A 173 2.32 -17.20 -5.09
C GLU A 173 2.73 -15.91 -5.77
N THR A 174 2.06 -14.80 -5.47
CA THR A 174 2.17 -13.57 -6.26
C THR A 174 2.31 -12.34 -5.37
N VAL A 175 3.18 -11.42 -5.76
CA VAL A 175 3.23 -10.07 -5.21
C VAL A 175 2.88 -9.06 -6.30
N VAL A 176 2.09 -8.07 -5.94
CA VAL A 176 1.81 -6.88 -6.74
C VAL A 176 2.37 -5.67 -6.02
N VAL A 177 3.34 -4.97 -6.64
CA VAL A 177 3.89 -3.71 -6.14
C VAL A 177 3.53 -2.61 -7.12
N THR A 178 2.83 -1.59 -6.67
CA THR A 178 2.45 -0.43 -7.49
C THR A 178 2.97 0.85 -6.87
N ASP A 179 3.64 1.68 -7.66
CA ASP A 179 4.29 2.90 -7.16
C ASP A 179 4.34 4.02 -8.20
N LEU A 180 4.60 5.25 -7.72
CA LEU A 180 4.66 6.44 -8.55
C LEU A 180 5.90 6.43 -9.47
N LEU A 181 5.70 6.73 -10.76
CA LEU A 181 6.79 7.01 -11.71
C LEU A 181 6.83 8.51 -12.04
N PRO A 182 7.79 9.29 -11.51
CA PRO A 182 7.87 10.71 -11.81
C PRO A 182 7.96 11.01 -13.31
N ARG A 183 7.20 12.00 -13.78
CA ARG A 183 7.08 12.36 -15.21
C ARG A 183 8.42 12.71 -15.88
N ARG A 184 9.42 13.18 -15.13
CA ARG A 184 10.79 13.42 -15.65
C ARG A 184 11.46 12.16 -16.22
N HIS A 185 10.94 10.97 -15.92
CA HIS A 185 11.41 9.70 -16.48
C HIS A 185 10.67 9.29 -17.77
N LEU A 186 9.69 10.08 -18.24
CA LEU A 186 9.03 9.88 -19.53
C LEU A 186 9.81 10.47 -20.70
N ALA A 187 10.50 11.59 -20.47
CA ALA A 187 11.27 12.30 -21.51
C ALA A 187 12.43 11.47 -22.08
N SER A 188 12.75 10.34 -21.45
CA SER A 188 13.83 9.45 -21.83
C SER A 188 13.35 8.00 -21.96
N TYR A 189 12.17 7.80 -22.58
CA TYR A 189 11.54 6.48 -22.78
C TYR A 189 12.48 5.43 -23.41
N TRP A 190 13.36 5.86 -24.32
CA TRP A 190 14.39 5.02 -24.94
C TRP A 190 15.57 4.70 -24.00
N LEU A 191 15.93 5.62 -23.09
CA LEU A 191 16.95 5.39 -22.05
C LEU A 191 16.39 4.64 -20.83
N ALA A 192 15.06 4.60 -20.66
CA ALA A 192 14.43 3.89 -19.55
C ALA A 192 14.66 2.37 -19.62
N ARG A 193 14.79 1.78 -20.83
CA ARG A 193 15.24 0.38 -21.01
C ARG A 193 16.70 0.16 -20.62
N LEU A 194 17.51 1.22 -20.62
CA LEU A 194 18.90 1.24 -20.14
C LEU A 194 18.98 1.74 -18.69
N ALA A 195 17.85 2.06 -18.05
CA ALA A 195 17.85 2.61 -16.71
C ALA A 195 18.33 1.54 -15.74
N ARG A 196 19.44 1.84 -15.07
CA ARG A 196 19.95 1.01 -13.98
C ARG A 196 18.94 1.03 -12.81
N PRO A 197 18.81 -0.07 -12.06
CA PRO A 197 18.09 -0.08 -10.80
C PRO A 197 18.53 1.10 -9.94
N ARG A 198 17.57 1.93 -9.50
CA ARG A 198 17.86 3.11 -8.69
C ARG A 198 16.78 3.34 -7.64
N MET A 199 17.24 3.83 -6.49
CA MET A 199 16.43 4.38 -5.43
C MET A 199 16.93 5.80 -5.18
N THR A 200 16.05 6.79 -5.25
CA THR A 200 16.41 8.21 -5.06
C THR A 200 15.93 8.66 -3.70
N PHE A 201 16.84 9.11 -2.84
CA PHE A 201 16.49 9.82 -1.61
C PHE A 201 15.82 11.15 -1.97
N VAL A 202 14.57 11.33 -1.55
CA VAL A 202 13.73 12.49 -1.88
C VAL A 202 13.88 13.66 -0.92
N PRO A 203 14.01 13.44 0.41
CA PRO A 203 14.11 14.55 1.37
C PRO A 203 15.26 15.50 1.05
N ASP A 204 14.96 16.80 1.03
CA ASP A 204 15.93 17.86 0.78
C ASP A 204 15.98 18.78 2.00
N ALA A 205 17.12 18.77 2.71
CA ALA A 205 17.32 19.56 3.92
C ALA A 205 17.21 21.07 3.68
N ARG A 206 17.49 21.56 2.46
CA ARG A 206 17.35 22.99 2.11
C ARG A 206 15.89 23.38 1.91
N ARG A 207 15.04 22.42 1.54
CA ARG A 207 13.60 22.63 1.34
C ARG A 207 12.77 22.26 2.57
N GLY A 208 13.34 21.48 3.51
CA GLY A 208 12.65 21.00 4.71
C GLY A 208 11.57 19.96 4.43
N GLY A 209 11.61 19.28 3.28
CA GLY A 209 10.58 18.32 2.89
C GLY A 209 10.93 17.48 1.65
N PRO A 210 10.08 16.50 1.29
CA PRO A 210 8.88 16.07 2.01
C PRO A 210 9.20 15.35 3.32
N GLN A 211 8.28 15.39 4.29
CA GLN A 211 8.45 14.78 5.62
C GLN A 211 7.83 13.37 5.72
N ASP A 212 7.01 12.98 4.75
CA ASP A 212 6.23 11.74 4.76
C ASP A 212 6.68 10.72 3.71
N SER A 213 7.71 11.05 2.92
CA SER A 213 8.18 10.22 1.80
C SER A 213 9.71 10.22 1.76
N TRP A 214 10.29 9.03 1.68
CA TRP A 214 11.74 8.81 1.67
C TRP A 214 12.30 8.63 0.27
N TRP A 215 11.57 7.91 -0.58
CA TRP A 215 12.15 7.33 -1.80
C TRP A 215 11.32 7.61 -3.06
N ILE A 216 12.02 7.67 -4.19
CA ILE A 216 11.45 7.31 -5.48
C ILE A 216 12.15 6.01 -5.90
N LEU A 217 11.37 4.93 -6.01
CA LEU A 217 11.85 3.62 -6.46
C LEU A 217 11.60 3.47 -7.95
N SER A 218 12.62 3.11 -8.72
CA SER A 218 12.42 2.70 -10.11
C SER A 218 11.81 1.29 -10.19
N PRO A 219 11.07 0.96 -11.25
CA PRO A 219 10.55 -0.40 -11.43
C PRO A 219 11.65 -1.47 -11.41
N GLU A 220 12.85 -1.12 -11.88
CA GLU A 220 14.00 -2.02 -11.95
C GLU A 220 14.57 -2.34 -10.56
N VAL A 221 14.58 -1.39 -9.62
CA VAL A 221 15.01 -1.69 -8.24
C VAL A 221 13.98 -2.57 -7.52
N VAL A 222 12.68 -2.32 -7.74
CA VAL A 222 11.62 -3.19 -7.20
C VAL A 222 11.76 -4.61 -7.74
N ARG A 223 11.96 -4.79 -9.07
CA ARG A 223 12.21 -6.13 -9.65
C ARG A 223 13.40 -6.83 -8.98
N ARG A 224 14.51 -6.13 -8.75
CA ARG A 224 15.69 -6.71 -8.09
C ARG A 224 15.40 -7.11 -6.64
N PHE A 225 14.64 -6.31 -5.90
CA PHE A 225 14.19 -6.68 -4.56
C PHE A 225 13.36 -7.97 -4.58
N LEU A 226 12.39 -8.04 -5.50
CA LEU A 226 11.54 -9.21 -5.66
C LEU A 226 12.32 -10.46 -6.04
N GLU A 227 13.27 -10.35 -6.98
CA GLU A 227 14.17 -11.43 -7.41
C GLU A 227 14.97 -11.98 -6.21
N VAL A 228 15.57 -11.10 -5.38
CA VAL A 228 16.30 -11.51 -4.17
C VAL A 228 15.38 -12.25 -3.18
N LEU A 229 14.13 -11.82 -3.07
CA LEU A 229 13.13 -12.43 -2.17
C LEU A 229 12.43 -13.67 -2.77
N GLY A 230 12.91 -14.16 -3.92
CA GLY A 230 12.45 -15.41 -4.55
C GLY A 230 11.26 -15.27 -5.49
N PHE A 231 10.98 -14.06 -5.99
CA PHE A 231 9.94 -13.77 -6.98
C PHE A 231 10.57 -13.35 -8.32
N GLU A 232 11.16 -14.31 -9.04
CA GLU A 232 12.02 -14.00 -10.20
C GLU A 232 11.23 -13.80 -11.51
N ASP A 233 10.07 -14.46 -11.68
CA ASP A 233 9.17 -14.22 -12.82
C ASP A 233 8.39 -12.91 -12.61
N THR A 234 8.90 -11.83 -13.18
CA THR A 234 8.37 -10.47 -12.99
C THR A 234 7.87 -9.82 -14.28
N ARG A 235 6.70 -9.17 -14.19
CA ARG A 235 6.07 -8.39 -15.26
C ARG A 235 5.90 -6.94 -14.82
N LEU A 236 6.12 -6.01 -15.76
CA LEU A 236 5.99 -4.57 -15.52
C LEU A 236 4.88 -4.00 -16.40
N SER A 237 3.98 -3.24 -15.82
CA SER A 237 3.01 -2.41 -16.55
C SER A 237 3.06 -0.97 -16.06
N ARG A 238 2.51 -0.04 -16.86
CA ARG A 238 2.44 1.39 -16.54
C ARG A 238 1.04 1.89 -16.84
N HIS A 239 0.52 2.76 -16.00
CA HIS A 239 -0.86 3.23 -16.10
C HIS A 239 -1.02 4.61 -15.46
N TRP A 240 -2.09 5.31 -15.84
CA TRP A 240 -2.34 6.69 -15.41
C TRP A 240 -3.57 6.75 -14.53
N HIS A 241 -3.43 7.40 -13.39
CA HIS A 241 -4.53 7.63 -12.46
C HIS A 241 -4.62 9.11 -12.07
N PRO A 242 -5.84 9.65 -11.89
CA PRO A 242 -6.03 10.93 -11.25
C PRO A 242 -5.55 10.91 -9.79
N TYR A 243 -4.79 11.94 -9.44
CA TYR A 243 -4.42 12.33 -8.08
C TYR A 243 -4.68 13.83 -7.95
N GLU A 244 -5.58 14.23 -7.05
CA GLU A 244 -5.94 15.64 -6.81
C GLU A 244 -6.21 16.40 -8.13
N GLY A 245 -7.03 15.81 -9.00
CA GLY A 245 -7.41 16.39 -10.30
C GLY A 245 -6.35 16.32 -11.39
N ARG A 246 -5.15 15.79 -11.14
CA ARG A 246 -4.06 15.68 -12.13
C ARG A 246 -3.73 14.23 -12.44
N LYS A 247 -3.45 13.91 -13.70
CA LYS A 247 -2.97 12.56 -14.08
C LYS A 247 -1.55 12.34 -13.58
N ARG A 248 -1.34 11.28 -12.81
CA ARG A 248 -0.04 10.75 -12.37
C ARG A 248 0.22 9.41 -13.06
N LEU A 249 1.48 9.21 -13.42
CA LEU A 249 1.94 7.94 -13.97
C LEU A 249 2.36 7.05 -12.81
N LEU A 250 1.84 5.83 -12.79
CA LEU A 250 2.30 4.78 -11.91
C LEU A 250 2.85 3.62 -12.74
N TYR A 251 3.59 2.77 -12.07
CA TYR A 251 3.97 1.47 -12.57
C TYR A 251 3.47 0.38 -11.63
N THR A 252 3.26 -0.82 -12.16
CA THR A 252 2.99 -2.02 -11.37
C THR A 252 3.97 -3.11 -11.78
N VAL A 253 4.71 -3.63 -10.80
CA VAL A 253 5.50 -4.85 -10.91
C VAL A 253 4.71 -6.00 -10.28
N VAL A 254 4.44 -7.02 -11.07
CA VAL A 254 3.91 -8.30 -10.58
C VAL A 254 5.05 -9.29 -10.54
N GLY A 255 5.32 -9.91 -9.40
CA GLY A 255 6.31 -10.98 -9.24
C GLY A 255 5.64 -12.29 -8.85
N ARG A 256 6.06 -13.41 -9.44
CA ARG A 256 5.63 -14.77 -9.05
C ARG A 256 6.74 -15.50 -8.33
N ARG A 257 6.39 -16.20 -7.25
CA ARG A 257 7.33 -16.97 -6.46
C ARG A 257 7.88 -18.13 -7.28
N THR A 258 9.20 -18.20 -7.38
CA THR A 258 9.95 -19.26 -8.08
C THR A 258 10.85 -20.06 -7.15
N ARG A 259 11.11 -19.54 -5.93
CA ARG A 259 11.91 -20.20 -4.90
C ARG A 259 11.11 -20.42 -3.63
N ALA A 260 11.48 -21.45 -2.87
CA ALA A 260 10.88 -21.75 -1.57
C ALA A 260 10.91 -20.52 -0.64
N ARG A 261 9.91 -20.42 0.24
CA ARG A 261 9.90 -19.37 1.28
C ARG A 261 11.13 -19.54 2.19
N PRO A 262 11.73 -18.45 2.69
CA PRO A 262 12.77 -18.55 3.72
C PRO A 262 12.25 -19.40 4.88
N ALA A 263 13.12 -20.23 5.47
CA ALA A 263 12.83 -20.83 6.76
C ALA A 263 12.69 -19.67 7.78
N VAL A 264 11.56 -19.63 8.47
CA VAL A 264 11.29 -18.63 9.53
C VAL A 264 11.99 -19.06 10.80
#